data_AF-A0A956BXH2-F1
#
_entry.id   AF-A0A956BXH2-F1
#
_cell.length_a   1.000
_cell.length_b   1.000
_cell.length_c   1.000
_cell.angle_alpha   90.00
_cell.angle_beta   90.00
_cell.angle_gamma   90.00
#
_symmetry.space_group_name_H-M   'P 1'
#
loop_
_entity.id
_entity.type
_entity.pdbx_description
1 polymer ?
#
loop_
_entity_poly.entity_id
_entity_poly.type
_entity_poly.pdbx_seq_one_letter_code
_entity_poly.pdbx_strand_id
1 'polypeptide(L)'
;MSDAARASGSLDALRDAWLEVWPEASTVFSRFTRLRSPIFCFTKEDEQREGLVGSFAMIRLLDLSVVISLRQVRERKLERFAREILAHEVGHHVHAPGNLRDQARL
;
A
#
# COMPACT_ATOMS: atom_id res chain seq x y z
N MET A 1 4.58 14.67 -25.65
CA MET A 1 4.46 14.31 -24.22
C MET A 1 5.65 13.42 -23.85
N SER A 2 6.41 13.80 -22.82
CA SER A 2 7.56 13.05 -22.31
C SER A 2 7.13 11.72 -21.66
N ASP A 3 8.02 10.74 -21.61
CA ASP A 3 7.79 9.40 -21.06
C ASP A 3 7.42 9.46 -19.56
N ALA A 4 8.04 10.38 -18.81
CA ALA A 4 7.74 10.63 -17.40
C ALA A 4 6.29 11.12 -17.16
N ALA A 5 5.76 11.94 -18.07
CA ALA A 5 4.38 12.43 -17.95
C ALA A 5 3.35 11.33 -18.24
N ARG A 6 3.66 10.40 -19.15
CA ARG A 6 2.84 9.21 -19.41
C ARG A 6 2.90 8.22 -18.24
N ALA A 7 4.09 8.00 -17.67
CA ALA A 7 4.26 7.16 -16.49
C ALA A 7 3.48 7.72 -15.27
N SER A 8 3.55 9.04 -15.04
CA SER A 8 2.76 9.70 -13.98
C SER A 8 1.26 9.47 -14.17
N GLY A 9 0.72 9.74 -15.37
CA GLY A 9 -0.71 9.51 -15.65
C GLY A 9 -1.14 8.04 -15.50
N SER A 10 -0.24 7.09 -15.74
CA SER A 10 -0.49 5.65 -15.51
C SER A 10 -0.48 5.26 -14.03
N LEU A 11 0.33 5.93 -13.21
CA LEU A 11 0.37 5.71 -11.76
C LEU A 11 -0.80 6.40 -11.06
N ASP A 12 -1.24 7.57 -11.54
CA ASP A 12 -2.45 8.23 -11.05
C ASP A 12 -3.69 7.36 -11.27
N ALA A 13 -3.85 6.80 -12.49
CA ALA A 13 -4.95 5.86 -12.76
C ALA A 13 -4.87 4.59 -11.89
N LEU A 14 -3.65 4.12 -11.59
CA LEU A 14 -3.45 2.98 -10.70
C LEU A 14 -3.84 3.31 -9.25
N ARG A 15 -3.45 4.49 -8.75
CA ARG A 15 -3.86 5.00 -7.44
C ARG A 15 -5.37 5.00 -7.32
N ASP A 16 -6.06 5.55 -8.30
CA ASP A 16 -7.52 5.70 -8.26
C ASP A 16 -8.21 4.33 -8.20
N ALA A 17 -7.78 3.37 -9.04
CA ALA A 17 -8.27 2.01 -8.98
C ALA A 17 -8.01 1.33 -7.62
N TRP A 18 -6.87 1.59 -6.98
CA TRP A 18 -6.56 1.04 -5.65
C TRP A 18 -7.37 1.71 -4.53
N LEU A 19 -7.68 3.01 -4.66
CA LEU A 19 -8.56 3.72 -3.75
C LEU A 19 -10.00 3.21 -3.83
N GLU A 20 -10.49 2.87 -5.02
CA GLU A 20 -11.83 2.29 -5.19
C GLU A 20 -11.98 0.95 -4.47
N VAL A 21 -10.90 0.16 -4.38
CA VAL A 21 -10.88 -1.15 -3.71
C VAL A 21 -10.72 -1.02 -2.19
N TRP A 22 -10.22 0.11 -1.69
CA TRP A 22 -9.89 0.29 -0.27
C TRP A 22 -11.06 0.05 0.71
N PRO A 23 -12.30 0.53 0.48
CA PRO A 23 -13.41 0.29 1.39
C PRO A 23 -13.69 -1.20 1.61
N GLU A 24 -13.57 -2.03 0.56
CA GLU A 24 -13.73 -3.47 0.68
C GLU A 24 -12.53 -4.08 1.40
N ALA A 25 -11.30 -3.77 0.97
CA ALA A 25 -10.08 -4.37 1.53
C ALA A 25 -9.89 -4.08 3.03
N SER A 26 -10.21 -2.85 3.46
CA SER A 26 -10.05 -2.40 4.85
C SER A 26 -10.96 -3.11 5.86
N THR A 27 -12.03 -3.75 5.39
CA THR A 27 -13.04 -4.38 6.25
C THR A 27 -13.07 -5.91 6.16
N VAL A 28 -12.19 -6.53 5.35
CA VAL A 28 -12.13 -7.99 5.13
C VAL A 28 -12.07 -8.78 6.43
N PHE A 29 -11.28 -8.32 7.41
CA PHE A 29 -11.09 -9.01 8.69
C PHE A 29 -12.11 -8.60 9.76
N SER A 30 -12.61 -7.37 9.71
CA SER A 30 -13.63 -6.86 10.62
C SER A 30 -14.24 -5.58 10.09
N ARG A 31 -15.57 -5.47 10.13
CA ARG A 31 -16.31 -4.24 9.80
C ARG A 31 -16.04 -3.08 10.78
N PHE A 32 -15.43 -3.36 11.93
CA PHE A 32 -15.14 -2.36 12.96
C PHE A 32 -13.71 -1.82 12.86
N THR A 33 -12.89 -2.37 11.95
CA THR A 33 -11.55 -1.89 11.68
C THR A 33 -11.61 -0.45 11.18
N ARG A 34 -10.96 0.47 11.91
CA ARG A 34 -10.86 1.88 11.55
C ARG A 34 -9.42 2.20 11.17
N LEU A 35 -9.16 2.23 9.87
CA LEU A 35 -7.86 2.60 9.30
C LEU A 35 -7.98 3.91 8.55
N ARG A 36 -6.86 4.63 8.43
CA ARG A 36 -6.78 5.80 7.55
C ARG A 36 -6.75 5.36 6.09
N SER A 37 -7.03 6.27 5.18
CA SER A 37 -6.79 6.04 3.76
C SER A 37 -5.32 5.65 3.52
N PRO A 38 -5.06 4.74 2.58
CA PRO A 38 -3.69 4.32 2.28
C PRO A 38 -2.88 5.49 1.72
N ILE A 39 -1.57 5.43 1.97
CA ILE A 39 -0.58 6.37 1.45
C ILE A 39 0.09 5.69 0.24
N PHE A 40 0.07 6.38 -0.89
CA PHE A 40 0.65 5.89 -2.13
C PHE A 40 1.95 6.64 -2.44
N CYS A 41 3.05 5.90 -2.53
CA CYS A 41 4.36 6.39 -2.94
C CYS A 41 4.49 6.26 -4.46
N PHE A 42 4.79 7.37 -5.14
CA PHE A 42 4.98 7.41 -6.59
C PHE A 42 6.46 7.29 -6.98
N THR A 43 7.34 7.69 -6.07
CA THR A 43 8.79 7.75 -6.28
C THR A 43 9.55 7.04 -5.16
N LYS A 44 10.85 6.79 -5.37
CA LYS A 44 11.72 6.24 -4.32
C LYS A 44 11.88 7.22 -3.16
N GLU A 45 11.85 8.51 -3.45
CA GLU A 45 11.90 9.58 -2.46
C GLU A 45 10.66 9.58 -1.57
N ASP A 46 9.48 9.27 -2.13
CA ASP A 46 8.26 9.04 -1.35
C ASP A 46 8.40 7.82 -0.44
N GLU A 47 8.94 6.71 -0.96
CA GLU A 47 9.18 5.48 -0.17
C GLU A 47 10.06 5.79 1.05
N GLN A 48 11.16 6.51 0.84
CA GLN A 48 12.06 6.90 1.93
C GLN A 48 11.39 7.83 2.95
N ARG A 49 10.62 8.82 2.49
CA ARG A 49 9.89 9.74 3.37
C ARG A 49 8.87 9.01 4.24
N GLU A 50 8.18 8.02 3.68
CA GLU A 50 7.19 7.23 4.43
C GLU A 50 7.81 6.10 5.26
N GLY A 51 9.11 5.86 5.13
CA GLY A 51 9.84 4.79 5.83
C GLY A 51 9.62 3.40 5.24
N LEU A 52 9.14 3.31 3.99
CA LEU A 52 8.92 2.06 3.27
C LEU A 52 10.28 1.53 2.76
N VAL A 53 10.90 0.63 3.53
CA VAL A 53 12.23 0.08 3.24
C VAL A 53 12.17 -1.45 3.20
N GLY A 54 12.79 -2.05 2.18
CA GLY A 54 12.89 -3.50 2.07
C GLY A 54 11.65 -4.22 1.52
N SER A 55 10.51 -3.53 1.43
CA SER A 55 9.26 -4.03 0.85
C SER A 55 8.63 -3.01 -0.10
N PHE A 56 7.50 -3.36 -0.72
CA PHE A 56 6.67 -2.44 -1.53
C PHE A 56 5.35 -2.06 -0.85
N ALA A 57 5.04 -2.68 0.29
CA ALA A 57 3.85 -2.47 1.08
C ALA A 57 4.18 -2.62 2.58
N MET A 58 3.49 -1.86 3.43
CA MET A 58 3.50 -2.05 4.88
C MET A 58 2.26 -1.46 5.52
N ILE A 59 1.85 -1.95 6.69
CA ILE A 59 1.00 -1.21 7.62
C ILE A 59 1.86 -0.48 8.66
N ARG A 60 1.67 0.84 8.77
CA ARG A 60 2.34 1.67 9.77
C ARG A 60 1.48 1.74 11.02
N LEU A 61 2.00 1.20 12.12
CA LEU A 61 1.28 1.08 13.39
C LEU A 61 1.09 2.42 14.11
N LEU A 62 1.93 3.42 13.83
CA LEU A 62 1.86 4.74 14.49
C LEU A 62 0.57 5.49 14.18
N ASP A 63 0.12 5.43 12.92
CA ASP A 63 -1.04 6.17 12.42
C ASP A 63 -2.11 5.28 11.80
N LEU A 64 -1.91 3.95 11.81
CA LEU A 64 -2.82 2.95 11.25
C LEU A 64 -3.09 3.18 9.75
N SER A 65 -2.02 3.51 9.03
CA SER A 65 -2.04 3.74 7.58
C SER A 65 -1.36 2.58 6.85
N VAL A 66 -1.95 2.12 5.75
CA VAL A 66 -1.25 1.24 4.80
C VAL A 66 -0.44 2.10 3.84
N VAL A 67 0.84 1.80 3.66
CA VAL A 67 1.75 2.51 2.75
C VAL A 67 2.12 1.58 1.60
N ILE A 68 1.91 2.00 0.36
CA ILE A 68 2.17 1.20 -0.85
C ILE A 68 3.05 1.99 -1.82
N SER A 69 4.06 1.34 -2.41
CA SER A 69 4.77 1.88 -3.58
C SER A 69 4.06 1.48 -4.89
N LEU A 70 3.43 2.44 -5.54
CA LEU A 70 2.79 2.22 -6.85
C LEU A 70 3.82 1.99 -7.97
N ARG A 71 4.99 2.61 -7.84
CA ARG A 71 6.14 2.37 -8.72
C ARG A 71 6.55 0.89 -8.67
N GLN A 72 6.77 0.35 -7.48
CA GLN A 72 7.18 -1.06 -7.34
C GLN A 72 6.05 -2.03 -7.71
N VAL A 73 4.80 -1.70 -7.40
CA VAL A 73 3.63 -2.50 -7.85
C VAL A 73 3.63 -2.62 -9.38
N ARG A 74 3.84 -1.52 -10.10
CA ARG A 74 3.94 -1.49 -11.57
C ARG A 74 5.13 -2.29 -12.08
N GLU A 75 6.32 -2.06 -11.52
CA GLU A 75 7.55 -2.78 -11.90
C GLU A 75 7.42 -4.30 -11.71
N ARG A 76 6.73 -4.73 -10.65
CA ARG A 76 6.50 -6.13 -10.30
C ARG A 76 5.25 -6.73 -10.95
N LYS A 77 4.49 -5.95 -11.73
CA LYS A 77 3.25 -6.37 -12.42
C LYS A 77 2.15 -6.89 -11.47
N LEU A 78 2.00 -6.22 -10.34
CA LEU A 78 1.07 -6.58 -9.26
C LEU A 78 -0.23 -5.76 -9.26
N GLU A 79 -0.47 -4.96 -10.29
CA GLU A 79 -1.54 -3.94 -10.33
C GLU A 79 -2.94 -4.51 -10.10
N ARG A 80 -3.16 -5.76 -10.54
CA ARG A 80 -4.44 -6.46 -10.44
C ARG A 80 -4.75 -7.04 -9.05
N PHE A 81 -3.80 -7.01 -8.12
CA PHE A 81 -3.91 -7.62 -6.80
C PHE A 81 -4.14 -6.58 -5.69
N ALA A 82 -4.77 -5.46 -6.02
CA ALA A 82 -4.99 -4.34 -5.10
C ALA A 82 -5.68 -4.80 -3.81
N ARG A 83 -6.76 -5.60 -3.95
CA ARG A 83 -7.55 -6.07 -2.82
C ARG A 83 -6.74 -6.98 -1.91
N GLU A 84 -6.07 -7.96 -2.49
CA GLU A 84 -5.31 -8.97 -1.76
C GLU A 84 -4.14 -8.35 -1.00
N ILE A 85 -3.42 -7.42 -1.65
CA ILE A 85 -2.28 -6.72 -1.04
C ILE A 85 -2.77 -5.79 0.07
N LEU A 86 -3.77 -4.95 -0.18
CA LEU A 86 -4.30 -4.04 0.84
C LEU A 86 -4.86 -4.83 2.03
N ALA A 87 -5.64 -5.87 1.78
CA ALA A 87 -6.17 -6.72 2.85
C ALA A 87 -5.06 -7.42 3.62
N HIS A 88 -4.01 -7.91 2.97
CA HIS A 88 -2.86 -8.53 3.64
C HIS A 88 -2.24 -7.59 4.68
N GLU A 89 -1.99 -6.33 4.30
CA GLU A 89 -1.46 -5.32 5.23
C GLU A 89 -2.41 -5.03 6.40
N VAL A 90 -3.72 -4.99 6.15
CA VAL A 90 -4.72 -4.85 7.21
C VAL A 90 -4.72 -6.07 8.13
N GLY A 91 -4.57 -7.27 7.59
CA GLY A 91 -4.53 -8.53 8.32
C GLY A 91 -3.35 -8.61 9.30
N HIS A 92 -2.17 -8.08 8.91
CA HIS A 92 -1.02 -7.97 9.81
C HIS A 92 -1.36 -7.21 11.09
N HIS A 93 -2.13 -6.13 10.99
CA HIS A 93 -2.55 -5.36 12.15
C HIS A 93 -3.60 -6.08 12.99
N VAL A 94 -4.59 -6.73 12.36
CA VAL A 94 -5.71 -7.37 13.10
C VAL A 94 -5.26 -8.64 13.83
N HIS A 95 -4.40 -9.46 13.22
CA HIS A 95 -4.03 -10.76 13.77
C HIS A 95 -2.76 -10.76 14.64
N ALA A 96 -1.88 -9.77 14.48
CA ALA A 96 -0.65 -9.67 15.26
C ALA A 96 -0.39 -8.20 15.64
N PRO A 97 -0.96 -7.70 16.75
CA PRO A 97 -0.64 -6.36 17.23
C PRO A 97 0.80 -6.36 17.79
N GLY A 98 1.75 -6.12 16.89
CA GLY A 98 3.15 -5.92 17.22
C GLY A 98 4.01 -7.18 17.22
N ASN A 99 4.74 -7.38 16.13
CA ASN A 99 6.16 -7.65 16.32
C ASN A 99 6.97 -6.95 15.22
N LEU A 100 7.88 -6.06 15.63
CA LEU A 100 8.88 -5.42 14.77
C LEU A 100 9.71 -6.43 13.95
N ARG A 101 9.62 -7.73 14.27
CA ARG A 101 10.31 -8.83 13.61
C ARG A 101 9.73 -9.22 12.25
N ASP A 102 8.47 -8.91 11.96
CA ASP A 102 7.83 -9.31 10.69
C ASP A 102 8.09 -8.29 9.57
N GLN A 103 8.57 -7.08 9.89
CA GLN A 103 8.95 -6.04 8.91
C GLN A 103 10.20 -6.42 8.06
N ALA A 104 10.85 -7.55 8.33
CA ALA A 104 12.08 -7.96 7.66
C ALA A 104 11.89 -9.02 6.55
N ARG A 105 10.65 -9.46 6.26
CA ARG A 105 10.41 -10.43 5.17
C ARG A 105 9.12 -10.10 4.42
N LEU A 106 9.27 -9.39 3.29
CA LEU A 106 8.64 -9.64 1.97
C LEU A 106 9.12 -8.62 0.93
#